data_AF-A0A6V7JZ92-F1
#
_entry.id   AF-A0A6V7JZ92-F1
#
_cell.length_a   1.000
_cell.length_b   1.000
_cell.length_c   1.000
_cell.angle_alpha   90.00
_cell.angle_beta   90.00
_cell.angle_gamma   90.00
#
_symmetry.space_group_name_H-M   'P 1'
#
loop_
_entity.id
_entity.type
_entity.pdbx_description
1 polymer ?
#
loop_
_entity_poly.entity_id
_entity_poly.type
_entity_poly.pdbx_seq_one_letter_code
_entity_poly.pdbx_strand_id
1 'polypeptide(L)' 'GGLKAVVWTDTIQLSITCGGLLVIMGLGIRAAGGISEVFRISEEGGRLVFF' A
#
# COMPACT_ATOMS: atom_id res chain seq x y z
N GLY A 1 28.76 -4.26 17.88
CA GLY A 1 27.40 -4.38 18.44
C GLY A 1 26.36 -3.52 17.75
N GLY A 2 26.66 -2.25 17.41
CA GLY A 2 25.66 -1.27 16.95
C GLY A 2 25.03 -1.52 15.58
N LEU A 3 25.81 -1.78 14.53
CA LEU A 3 25.27 -1.90 13.17
C LEU A 3 24.26 -3.06 13.00
N LYS A 4 24.51 -4.20 13.66
CA LYS A 4 23.60 -5.36 13.64
C LYS A 4 22.26 -5.06 14.33
N ALA A 5 22.29 -4.28 15.41
CA ALA A 5 21.06 -3.87 16.11
C ALA A 5 20.23 -2.93 15.24
N VAL A 6 20.89 -1.99 14.55
CA VAL A 6 20.23 -1.05 13.62
C VAL A 6 19.58 -1.78 12.44
N VAL A 7 20.28 -2.74 11.83
CA VAL A 7 19.71 -3.55 10.74
C VAL A 7 18.50 -4.36 11.20
N TRP A 8 18.52 -4.89 12.43
CA TRP A 8 17.38 -5.60 13.00
C TRP A 8 16.17 -4.70 13.22
N THR A 9 16.38 -3.50 13.77
CA THR A 9 15.29 -2.54 13.95
C THR A 9 14.74 -2.05 12.60
N ASP A 10 15.59 -1.86 11.60
CA ASP A 10 15.21 -1.43 10.25
C ASP A 10 14.38 -2.52 9.54
N THR A 11 14.77 -3.79 9.67
CA THR A 11 14.03 -4.93 9.10
C THR A 11 12.62 -5.02 9.69
N ILE A 12 12.48 -4.83 11.00
CA ILE A 12 11.18 -4.85 11.68
C ILE A 12 10.34 -3.63 11.25
N GLN A 13 10.94 -2.44 11.20
CA GLN A 13 10.27 -1.22 10.76
C GLN A 13 9.75 -1.36 9.33
N LEU A 14 10.55 -1.87 8.40
CA LEU A 14 10.14 -2.13 7.03
C LEU A 14 9.02 -3.16 6.96
N SER A 15 9.10 -4.24 7.73
CA SER A 15 8.08 -5.30 7.75
C SER A 15 6.72 -4.78 8.24
N ILE A 16 6.70 -4.02 9.34
CA ILE A 16 5.48 -3.43 9.90
C ILE A 16 4.92 -2.37 8.95
N THR A 17 5.79 -1.54 8.36
CA THR A 17 5.36 -0.48 7.44
C THR A 17 4.76 -1.06 6.16
N CYS A 18 5.40 -2.09 5.60
CA CYS A 18 4.90 -2.81 4.43
C CYS A 18 3.57 -3.50 4.75
N GLY A 19 3.48 -4.22 5.87
CA GLY A 19 2.24 -4.87 6.31
C GLY A 19 1.11 -3.87 6.54
N GLY A 20 1.39 -2.76 7.23
CA GLY A 20 0.43 -1.69 7.47
C GLY A 20 -0.07 -1.05 6.17
N LEU A 21 0.83 -0.80 5.23
CA LEU A 21 0.47 -0.30 3.90
C LEU A 21 -0.48 -1.26 3.18
N LEU A 22 -0.18 -2.56 3.17
CA LEU A 22 -1.03 -3.57 2.53
C LEU A 22 -2.42 -3.66 3.19
N VAL A 23 -2.49 -3.57 4.53
CA VAL A 23 -3.75 -3.56 5.27
C VAL A 23 -4.58 -2.33 4.94
N ILE A 24 -3.97 -1.13 4.98
CA ILE A 24 -4.65 0.13 4.66
C ILE A 24 -5.11 0.13 3.20
N MET A 25 -4.27 -0.35 2.28
CA MET A 25 -4.61 -0.47 0.87
C MET A 25 -5.79 -1.42 0.66
N GLY A 26 -5.78 -2.60 1.30
CA GLY A 26 -6.89 -3.55 1.25
C GLY A 26 -8.19 -2.99 1.82
N LEU A 27 -8.12 -2.29 2.96
CA LEU A 27 -9.28 -1.59 3.55
C LEU A 27 -9.80 -0.49 2.62
N GLY A 28 -8.92 0.31 2.03
CA GLY A 28 -9.26 1.35 1.08
C GLY A 28 -9.96 0.80 -0.16
N ILE A 29 -9.44 -0.30 -0.72
CA ILE A 29 -10.07 -1.00 -1.84
C ILE A 29 -11.47 -1.51 -1.45
N ARG A 30 -11.64 -2.12 -0.28
CA ARG A 30 -12.95 -2.59 0.18
C ARG A 30 -13.93 -1.45 0.42
N ALA A 31 -13.46 -0.34 1.02
CA ALA A 31 -14.26 0.85 1.27
C ALA A 31 -14.67 1.56 -0.04
N ALA A 32 -13.80 1.52 -1.06
CA ALA A 32 -14.07 2.07 -2.38
C ALA A 32 -14.99 1.18 -3.25
N GLY A 33 -15.51 0.06 -2.76
CA GLY A 33 -16.41 -0.83 -3.53
C GLY A 33 -15.71 -1.97 -4.27
N GLY A 34 -14.43 -2.20 -3.99
CA GLY A 34 -13.62 -3.27 -4.58
C GLY A 34 -12.62 -2.78 -5.63
N ILE A 35 -11.76 -3.69 -6.11
CA ILE A 35 -10.69 -3.35 -7.08
C ILE A 35 -11.28 -2.81 -8.39
N SER A 36 -12.34 -3.45 -8.89
CA SER A 36 -13.03 -3.01 -10.12
C SER A 36 -13.55 -1.58 -10.01
N GLU A 37 -14.03 -1.20 -8.84
CA GLU A 37 -14.59 0.12 -8.60
C GLU A 37 -13.49 1.18 -8.47
N VAL A 38 -12.36 0.83 -7.84
CA VAL A 38 -11.15 1.69 -7.83
C VAL A 38 -10.66 1.97 -9.25
N PHE A 39 -10.65 0.98 -10.14
CA PHE A 39 -10.30 1.16 -11.54
C PHE A 39 -11.34 2.02 -12.29
N ARG A 40 -12.64 1.76 -12.10
CA ARG A 40 -13.72 2.57 -12.70
C ARG A 40 -13.64 4.04 -12.28
N ILE A 41 -13.47 4.31 -10.99
CA ILE A 41 -13.30 5.68 -10.46
C ILE A 41 -12.04 6.33 -11.02
N SER A 42 -10.96 5.58 -11.19
CA SER A 42 -9.71 6.10 -11.76
C SER A 42 -9.83 6.39 -13.26
N GLU A 43 -10.66 5.62 -13.99
CA GLU A 43 -11.00 5.83 -15.39
C GLU A 43 -11.90 7.06 -15.56
N GLU A 44 -12.98 7.16 -14.77
CA GLU A 44 -13.91 8.29 -14.76
C GLU A 44 -13.24 9.59 -14.30
N GLY A 45 -12.28 9.50 -13.38
CA GLY A 45 -11.45 10.62 -12.95
C GLY A 45 -10.41 11.04 -13.98
N GLY A 46 -10.33 10.38 -15.15
CA GLY A 46 -9.36 10.67 -16.21
C GLY A 46 -7.91 10.43 -15.79
N ARG A 47 -7.66 9.62 -14.75
CA ARG A 47 -6.32 9.35 -14.20
C ARG A 47 -5.66 8.12 -14.80
N LEU A 48 -6.43 7.26 -15.47
CA LEU A 48 -5.91 6.12 -16.22
C LEU A 48 -5.58 6.55 -17.65
N VAL A 49 -4.37 7.05 -17.86
CA VAL A 49 -3.81 7.29 -19.20
C VAL A 49 -3.08 6.01 -19.63
N PHE A 50 -3.70 5.25 -20.54
CA PHE A 50 -3.14 4.00 -21.07
C PHE A 50 -2.23 4.21 -22.30
N PHE A 51 -2.09 5.43 -22.81
CA PHE A 51 -1.15 5.83 -23.87
C PHE A 51 -0.96 7.34 -23.89
#